data_AF-A0A0C2DUB2-F1
#
_entry.id   AF-A0A0C2DUB2-F1
#
_cell.length_a   1.000
_cell.length_b   1.000
_cell.length_c   1.000
_cell.angle_alpha   90.00
_cell.angle_beta   90.00
_cell.angle_gamma   90.00
#
_symmetry.space_group_name_H-M   'P 1'
#
loop_
_entity.id
_entity.type
_entity.pdbx_description
1 polymer ?
#
loop_
_entity_poly.entity_id
_entity_poly.type
_entity_poly.pdbx_seq_one_letter_code
_entity_poly.pdbx_strand_id
1 'polypeptide(L)'
;MKIIFLLLLVVMAGCGPATFGPIQIHPQDESLFHQGLQRWQEGDSEPQAFTRLRTQFPHSPLAVAAGELLEGHRKAVAEAERNHFLEQQLAQLKHDFENCRDHNLALTKQVRHLEISLEQFKQILLDTEGR
;
A
#
# COMPACT_ATOMS: atom_id res chain seq x y z
N MET A 1 -30.38 13.08 -30.82
CA MET A 1 -29.20 13.96 -30.78
C MET A 1 -29.44 15.35 -30.15
N LYS A 2 -30.60 15.64 -29.52
CA LYS A 2 -30.82 16.92 -28.80
C LYS A 2 -30.52 16.83 -27.29
N ILE A 3 -30.60 15.64 -26.71
CA ILE A 3 -30.39 15.40 -25.27
C ILE A 3 -28.90 15.48 -24.88
N ILE A 4 -28.01 15.02 -25.76
CA ILE A 4 -26.55 15.08 -25.54
C ILE A 4 -26.06 16.54 -25.50
N PHE A 5 -26.64 17.42 -26.32
CA PHE A 5 -26.26 18.84 -26.37
C PHE A 5 -26.70 19.60 -25.11
N LEU A 6 -27.83 19.21 -24.50
CA LEU A 6 -28.34 19.77 -23.26
C LEU A 6 -27.49 19.37 -22.05
N LEU A 7 -27.00 18.13 -22.00
CA LEU A 7 -26.08 17.67 -20.95
C LEU A 7 -24.72 18.39 -21.04
N LEU A 8 -24.25 18.69 -22.24
CA LEU A 8 -22.99 19.43 -22.45
C LEU A 8 -23.08 20.90 -22.03
N LEU A 9 -24.25 21.53 -22.19
CA LEU A 9 -24.50 22.89 -21.70
C LEU A 9 -24.61 22.98 -20.17
N VAL A 10 -25.15 21.94 -19.51
CA VAL A 10 -25.23 21.89 -18.03
C VAL A 10 -23.84 21.69 -17.40
N VAL A 11 -22.95 20.93 -18.05
CA VAL A 11 -21.56 20.78 -17.60
C VAL A 11 -20.76 22.09 -17.75
N MET A 12 -21.04 22.89 -18.80
CA MET A 12 -20.36 24.17 -19.02
C MET A 12 -20.92 25.34 -18.20
N ALA A 13 -22.16 25.26 -17.72
CA ALA A 13 -22.78 26.27 -16.84
C ALA A 13 -22.42 26.09 -15.35
N GLY A 14 -21.74 25.00 -14.98
CA GLY A 14 -21.26 24.73 -13.62
C GLY A 14 -19.98 25.48 -13.22
N CYS A 15 -19.32 26.18 -14.16
CA CYS A 15 -18.27 27.13 -13.81
C CYS A 15 -18.91 28.42 -13.28
N GLY A 16 -19.29 28.40 -12.01
CA GLY A 16 -19.47 29.64 -11.26
C GLY A 16 -18.20 30.50 -11.40
N PRO A 17 -18.32 31.84 -11.37
CA PRO A 17 -17.14 32.70 -11.40
C PRO A 17 -16.36 32.42 -10.11
N ALA A 18 -15.39 31.52 -10.18
CA ALA A 18 -14.25 31.55 -9.29
C ALA A 18 -13.67 32.94 -9.49
N THR A 19 -13.84 33.77 -8.47
CA THR A 19 -13.19 35.07 -8.33
C THR A 19 -11.70 34.77 -8.23
N PHE A 20 -11.07 34.54 -9.39
CA PHE A 20 -9.62 34.53 -9.53
C PHE A 20 -9.16 35.97 -9.36
N GLY A 21 -9.08 36.42 -8.11
CA GLY A 21 -8.23 37.54 -7.76
C GLY A 21 -6.78 37.22 -8.15
N PRO A 22 -5.94 38.22 -8.40
CA PRO A 22 -4.53 37.99 -8.68
C PRO A 22 -3.93 37.18 -7.53
N ILE A 23 -3.30 36.04 -7.87
CA ILE A 23 -2.56 35.23 -6.92
C ILE A 23 -1.39 36.09 -6.43
N GLN A 24 -1.53 36.67 -5.23
CA GLN A 24 -0.49 37.46 -4.60
C GLN A 24 0.52 36.54 -3.93
N ILE A 25 1.44 36.01 -4.73
CA ILE A 25 2.65 35.33 -4.25
C ILE A 25 3.61 36.41 -3.74
N HIS A 26 3.95 36.34 -2.45
CA HIS A 26 4.87 37.28 -1.84
C HIS A 26 6.31 36.77 -2.01
N PRO A 27 7.31 37.55 -2.41
CA PRO A 27 8.68 37.03 -2.62
C PRO A 27 9.27 36.23 -1.44
N GLN A 28 8.79 36.50 -0.22
CA GLN A 28 9.17 35.75 0.99
C GLN A 28 8.51 34.36 1.10
N ASP A 29 7.27 34.18 0.62
CA ASP A 29 6.59 32.89 0.63
C ASP A 29 7.24 31.90 -0.38
N GLU A 30 7.61 32.40 -1.55
CA GLU A 30 8.33 31.67 -2.59
C GLU A 30 9.73 31.24 -2.12
N SER A 31 10.46 32.14 -1.46
CA SER A 31 11.78 31.82 -0.89
C SER A 31 11.70 30.71 0.17
N LEU A 32 10.73 30.78 1.08
CA LEU A 32 10.54 29.75 2.10
C LEU A 32 10.10 28.42 1.49
N PHE A 33 9.27 28.45 0.45
CA PHE A 33 8.86 27.25 -0.27
C PHE A 33 10.05 26.56 -0.97
N HIS A 34 10.89 27.31 -1.69
CA HIS A 34 12.09 26.75 -2.31
C HIS A 34 13.10 26.23 -1.30
N GLN A 35 13.31 26.95 -0.20
CA GLN A 35 14.18 26.46 0.87
C GLN A 35 13.66 25.15 1.47
N GLY A 36 12.35 25.03 1.67
CA GLY A 36 11.73 23.80 2.15
C GLY A 36 11.89 22.65 1.16
N LEU A 37 11.66 22.89 -0.13
CA LEU A 37 11.89 21.89 -1.18
C LEU A 37 13.35 21.42 -1.25
N GLN A 38 14.31 22.34 -1.14
CA GLN A 38 15.71 21.97 -1.17
C GLN A 38 16.07 21.06 0.01
N ARG A 39 15.65 21.44 1.22
CA ARG A 39 15.87 20.61 2.42
C ARG A 39 15.19 19.26 2.33
N TRP A 40 13.99 19.23 1.76
CA TRP A 40 13.30 17.98 1.48
C TRP A 40 14.10 17.06 0.58
N GLN A 41 14.63 17.60 -0.53
CA GLN A 41 15.46 16.83 -1.46
C GLN A 41 16.77 16.33 -0.81
N GLU A 42 17.28 17.07 0.18
CA GLU A 42 18.42 16.66 1.01
C GLU A 42 18.06 15.58 2.06
N GLY A 43 16.78 15.21 2.18
CA GLY A 43 16.30 14.14 3.07
C GLY A 43 15.61 14.62 4.35
N ASP A 44 15.39 15.92 4.52
CA ASP A 44 14.60 16.44 5.64
C ASP A 44 13.11 16.21 5.39
N SER A 45 12.50 15.27 6.12
CA SER A 45 11.10 14.88 5.93
C SER A 45 10.10 15.94 6.43
N GLU A 46 10.53 16.87 7.28
CA GLU A 46 9.69 18.00 7.71
C GLU A 46 10.51 19.31 7.79
N PRO A 47 10.80 19.92 6.63
CA PRO A 47 11.61 21.13 6.57
C PRO A 47 11.02 22.28 7.38
N GLN A 48 11.80 22.87 8.29
CA GLN A 48 11.38 24.02 9.10
C GLN A 48 10.87 25.20 8.25
N ALA A 49 11.38 25.35 7.02
CA ALA A 49 10.96 26.39 6.09
C ALA A 49 9.48 26.23 5.68
N PHE A 50 8.98 24.99 5.54
CA PHE A 50 7.54 24.73 5.31
C PHE A 50 6.69 25.07 6.55
N THR A 51 7.19 24.80 7.76
CA THR A 51 6.51 25.23 8.99
C THR A 51 6.43 26.75 9.08
N ARG A 52 7.53 27.45 8.76
CA ARG A 52 7.57 28.93 8.73
C ARG A 52 6.64 29.50 7.67
N LEU A 53 6.63 28.91 6.47
CA LEU A 53 5.71 29.29 5.39
C LEU A 53 4.25 29.19 5.82
N ARG A 54 3.86 28.07 6.45
CA ARG A 54 2.49 27.84 6.91
C ARG A 54 2.07 28.74 8.08
N THR A 55 3.01 29.12 8.93
CA THR A 55 2.72 29.96 10.11
C THR A 55 2.73 31.45 9.77
N GLN A 56 3.65 31.91 8.93
CA GLN A 56 3.80 33.32 8.57
C GLN A 56 2.89 33.73 7.41
N PHE A 57 2.59 32.82 6.49
CA PHE A 57 1.76 33.08 5.30
C PHE A 57 0.64 32.03 5.16
N PRO A 58 -0.27 31.89 6.14
CA PRO A 58 -1.28 30.81 6.17
C PRO A 58 -2.27 30.84 4.99
N HIS A 59 -2.45 32.00 4.35
CA HIS A 59 -3.31 32.17 3.19
C HIS A 59 -2.56 32.12 1.85
N SER A 60 -1.23 31.94 1.87
CA SER A 60 -0.46 31.77 0.65
C SER A 60 -0.78 30.40 0.01
N PRO A 61 -1.04 30.34 -1.30
CA PRO A 61 -1.19 29.07 -2.01
C PRO A 61 0.01 28.14 -1.84
N LEU A 62 1.22 28.69 -1.66
CA LEU A 62 2.43 27.90 -1.41
C LEU A 62 2.42 27.26 -0.01
N ALA A 63 1.81 27.91 0.99
CA ALA A 63 1.62 27.31 2.31
C ALA A 63 0.66 26.12 2.26
N VAL A 64 -0.41 26.23 1.46
CA VAL A 64 -1.34 25.11 1.21
C VAL A 64 -0.61 23.97 0.51
N ALA A 65 0.11 24.25 -0.58
CA ALA A 65 0.88 23.26 -1.33
C ALA A 65 1.93 22.54 -0.46
N ALA A 66 2.65 23.29 0.39
CA ALA A 66 3.61 22.69 1.33
C ALA A 66 2.92 21.76 2.35
N GLY A 67 1.72 22.12 2.82
CA GLY A 67 0.92 21.27 3.69
C GLY A 67 0.47 19.98 3.02
N GLU A 68 -0.04 20.08 1.78
CA GLU A 68 -0.46 18.92 0.99
C GLU A 68 0.71 17.98 0.66
N LEU A 69 1.89 18.54 0.38
CA LEU A 69 3.10 17.79 0.10
C LEU A 69 3.56 17.00 1.34
N LEU A 70 3.57 17.64 2.52
CA LEU A 70 3.83 16.99 3.81
C LEU A 70 2.84 15.87 4.13
N GLU A 71 1.55 16.13 3.93
CA GLU A 71 0.49 15.15 4.17
C GLU A 71 0.59 13.96 3.21
N GLY A 72 0.79 14.23 1.93
CA GLY A 72 0.97 13.21 0.90
C GLY A 72 2.18 12.33 1.18
N HIS A 73 3.29 12.91 1.62
CA HIS A 73 4.46 12.15 2.04
C HIS A 73 4.19 11.26 3.25
N ARG A 74 3.55 11.78 4.29
CA ARG A 74 3.21 10.98 5.48
C ARG A 74 2.34 9.79 5.11
N LYS A 75 1.35 9.98 4.24
CA LYS A 75 0.50 8.90 3.72
C LYS A 75 1.31 7.89 2.91
N ALA A 76 2.21 8.35 2.04
CA ALA A 76 3.07 7.47 1.25
C ALA A 76 4.00 6.63 2.13
N VAL A 77 4.57 7.21 3.19
CA VAL A 77 5.41 6.50 4.16
C VAL A 77 4.59 5.46 4.92
N ALA A 78 3.42 5.84 5.46
CA ALA A 78 2.55 4.90 6.17
C ALA A 78 2.09 3.74 5.27
N GLU A 79 1.81 4.02 3.99
CA GLU A 79 1.44 3.01 3.02
C GLU A 79 2.62 2.10 2.65
N ALA A 80 3.83 2.65 2.52
CA ALA A 80 5.04 1.87 2.29
C ALA A 80 5.36 0.94 3.47
N GLU A 81 5.23 1.42 4.70
CA GLU A 81 5.38 0.61 5.91
C GLU A 81 4.35 -0.53 5.97
N ARG A 82 3.09 -0.22 5.64
CA ARG A 82 2.01 -1.21 5.55
C ARG A 82 2.31 -2.27 4.49
N ASN A 83 2.75 -1.87 3.31
CA ASN A 83 3.09 -2.78 2.23
C ASN A 83 4.27 -3.68 2.61
N HIS A 84 5.30 -3.11 3.24
CA HIS A 84 6.43 -3.89 3.73
C HIS A 84 5.99 -4.95 4.75
N PHE A 85 5.10 -4.59 5.69
CA PHE A 85 4.54 -5.53 6.66
C PHE A 85 3.71 -6.64 6.00
N LEU A 86 2.91 -6.31 4.97
CA LEU A 86 2.13 -7.30 4.21
C LEU A 86 3.04 -8.25 3.42
N GLU A 87 4.13 -7.74 2.83
CA GLU A 87 5.12 -8.57 2.14
C GLU A 87 5.79 -9.58 3.09
N GLN A 88 6.15 -9.15 4.30
CA GLN A 88 6.69 -10.03 5.33
C GLN A 88 5.70 -11.14 5.72
N GLN A 89 4.42 -10.79 5.94
CA GLN A 89 3.39 -11.78 6.24
C GLN A 89 3.17 -12.77 5.10
N LEU A 90 3.19 -12.30 3.86
CA LEU A 90 3.03 -13.15 2.69
C LEU A 90 4.21 -14.10 2.52
N ALA A 91 5.43 -13.65 2.80
CA ALA A 91 6.62 -14.51 2.80
C ALA A 91 6.51 -15.60 3.88
N GLN A 92 6.11 -15.23 5.09
CA GLN A 92 5.90 -16.19 6.19
C GLN A 92 4.82 -17.22 5.83
N LEU A 93 3.66 -16.76 5.33
CA LEU A 93 2.56 -17.65 4.99
C LEU A 93 2.93 -18.62 3.86
N LYS A 94 3.72 -18.19 2.88
CA LYS A 94 4.25 -19.08 1.84
C LYS A 94 5.15 -20.16 2.43
N HIS A 95 6.05 -19.78 3.33
CA HIS A 95 6.94 -20.72 4.00
C HIS A 95 6.15 -21.75 4.82
N ASP A 96 5.16 -21.30 5.59
CA ASP A 96 4.31 -22.19 6.39
C ASP A 96 3.47 -23.13 5.53
N PHE A 97 2.96 -22.65 4.39
CA PHE A 97 2.25 -23.47 3.42
C PHE A 97 3.14 -24.56 2.82
N GLU A 98 4.37 -24.22 2.43
CA GLU A 98 5.34 -25.19 1.91
C GLU A 98 5.69 -26.25 2.95
N ASN A 99 5.95 -25.82 4.20
CA ASN A 99 6.19 -26.74 5.31
C ASN A 99 4.99 -27.68 5.53
N CYS A 100 3.77 -27.14 5.55
CA CYS A 100 2.55 -27.94 5.72
C CYS A 100 2.37 -28.96 4.59
N ARG A 101 2.60 -28.55 3.34
CA ARG A 101 2.55 -29.43 2.18
C ARG A 101 3.54 -30.58 2.31
N ASP A 102 4.77 -30.29 2.71
CA ASP A 102 5.82 -31.30 2.83
C ASP A 102 5.54 -32.29 3.97
N HIS A 103 5.01 -31.80 5.11
CA HIS A 103 4.52 -32.66 6.19
C HIS A 103 3.36 -33.56 5.74
N ASN A 104 2.42 -33.03 4.96
CA ASN A 104 1.29 -33.81 4.44
C ASN A 104 1.77 -34.91 3.47
N LEU A 105 2.73 -34.61 2.60
CA LEU A 105 3.37 -35.60 1.73
C LEU A 105 4.08 -36.69 2.55
N ALA A 106 4.77 -36.33 3.64
CA ALA A 106 5.43 -37.29 4.51
C ALA A 106 4.42 -38.21 5.23
N LEU A 107 3.35 -37.64 5.79
CA LEU A 107 2.27 -38.39 6.44
C LEU A 107 1.58 -39.34 5.45
N THR A 108 1.29 -38.86 4.23
CA THR A 108 0.70 -39.69 3.17
C THR A 108 1.56 -40.91 2.85
N LYS A 109 2.89 -40.75 2.80
CA LYS A 109 3.82 -41.88 2.61
C LYS A 109 3.79 -42.86 3.78
N GLN A 110 3.72 -42.36 5.02
CA GLN A 110 3.64 -43.20 6.22
C GLN A 110 2.33 -44.01 6.25
N VAL A 111 1.20 -43.37 5.95
CA VAL A 111 -0.11 -44.05 5.86
C VAL A 111 -0.05 -45.17 4.82
N ARG A 112 0.44 -44.88 3.61
CA ARG A 112 0.58 -45.91 2.57
C ARG A 112 1.48 -47.07 3.01
N HIS A 113 2.58 -46.78 3.70
CA HIS A 113 3.48 -47.82 4.19
C HIS A 113 2.78 -48.72 5.22
N LEU A 114 2.06 -48.12 6.17
CA LEU A 114 1.29 -48.85 7.17
C LEU A 114 0.18 -49.70 6.54
N GLU A 115 -0.53 -49.17 5.53
CA GLU A 115 -1.54 -49.92 4.77
C GLU A 115 -0.94 -51.16 4.09
N ILE A 116 0.21 -51.01 3.44
CA ILE A 116 0.92 -52.13 2.80
C ILE A 116 1.34 -53.16 3.84
N SER A 117 1.95 -52.73 4.95
CA SER A 117 2.38 -53.65 6.03
C SER A 117 1.20 -54.39 6.65
N LEU A 118 0.07 -53.72 6.86
CA LEU A 118 -1.14 -54.34 7.38
C LEU A 118 -1.68 -55.40 6.42
N GLU A 119 -1.66 -55.13 5.11
CA GLU A 119 -2.08 -56.11 4.11
C GLU A 119 -1.14 -57.31 4.03
N GLN A 120 0.17 -57.09 4.15
CA GLN A 120 1.16 -58.16 4.25
C GLN A 120 0.93 -59.03 5.50
N PHE A 121 0.66 -58.43 6.65
CA PHE A 121 0.36 -59.18 7.88
C PHE A 121 -0.90 -60.03 7.75
N LYS A 122 -1.97 -59.50 7.13
CA LYS A 122 -3.18 -60.30 6.85
C LYS A 122 -2.86 -61.51 5.97
N GLN A 123 -2.09 -61.32 4.90
CA GLN A 123 -1.74 -62.43 4.01
C GLN A 123 -0.96 -63.51 4.75
N ILE A 124 0.03 -63.12 5.58
CA ILE A 124 0.80 -64.07 6.39
C ILE A 124 -0.11 -64.85 7.35
N LEU A 125 -1.05 -64.17 8.01
CA LEU A 125 -2.00 -64.82 8.92
C LEU A 125 -2.85 -65.87 8.20
N LEU A 126 -3.42 -65.51 7.04
CA LEU A 126 -4.19 -66.44 6.21
C LEU A 126 -3.36 -67.66 5.78
N ASP A 127 -2.11 -67.44 5.37
CA ASP A 127 -1.20 -68.51 4.96
C ASP A 127 -0.83 -69.44 6.13
N THR A 128 -0.77 -68.91 7.37
CA THR A 128 -0.50 -69.70 8.58
C THR A 128 -1.71 -70.44 9.12
N GLU A 129 -2.92 -69.88 9.02
CA GLU A 129 -4.16 -70.53 9.46
C GLU A 129 -4.66 -71.59 8.48
N GLY A 130 -4.30 -71.48 7.20
CA GLY A 130 -4.63 -72.47 6.17
C GLY A 130 -3.76 -73.74 6.16
N ARG A 131 -2.75 -73.82 7.05
CA ARG A 131 -1.90 -75.00 7.25
C ARG A 131 -2.30 -75.76 8.51
#